data_AF-A0ABD5F3K8-F1
#
_entry.id   AF-A0ABD5F3K8-F1
#
_cell.length_a   1.000
_cell.length_b   1.000
_cell.length_c   1.000
_cell.angle_alpha   90.00
_cell.angle_beta   90.00
_cell.angle_gamma   90.00
#
_symmetry.space_group_name_H-M   'P 1'
#
loop_
_entity.id
_entity.type
_entity.pdbx_description
1 polymer ?
#
loop_
_entity_poly.entity_id
_entity_poly.type
_entity_poly.pdbx_seq_one_letter_code
_entity_poly.pdbx_strand_id
1 'polypeptide(L)'
;GRFVELGKADVRDPAEVAAAHDGVMYRAFDLVEAGPERLGAILREVVGLFEAGVLELLPRRVWDVRRAGEAFGVMSRAQHVGKLVLSLPADTSSASPASVPPDAVPPVPVPPDAVSPVPVPPDAVSPASVPSASVPGESVVPSPGGSSGWVLVSGASGVLGGVVARHLVGVRGVRRLVLLSRSGGVAEGLVEELSAVGASVRVVACDVADRGALGCVVEGLPGGVSGVVHAAGVLDDVMVEGLSGERLRGVLAAKVAGAWNLHEVAGPGVGLFVLFSSAAGVLGAAGQANYAAGNAFLDALAAFRRARGLSGVSVAWGLWAERSGMTGGLGESDLARMGRMGVGPMTSAEGLDLFDRAVES
;
A
#
# COMPACT_ATOMS: atom_id res chain seq x y z
N GLY A 1 16.88 -6.68 -39.14
CA GLY A 1 16.22 -5.55 -38.44
C GLY A 1 16.06 -5.87 -36.96
N ARG A 2 15.54 -4.93 -36.16
CA ARG A 2 15.20 -5.17 -34.74
C ARG A 2 13.69 -5.10 -34.56
N PHE A 3 13.12 -6.09 -33.88
CA PHE A 3 11.72 -6.14 -33.52
C PHE A 3 11.60 -6.11 -31.99
N VAL A 4 10.90 -5.12 -31.46
CA VAL A 4 10.70 -4.94 -30.02
C VAL A 4 9.22 -5.18 -29.71
N GLU A 5 8.95 -6.24 -28.95
CA GLU A 5 7.61 -6.61 -28.52
C GLU A 5 7.34 -6.03 -27.13
N LEU A 6 6.28 -5.22 -27.03
CA LEU A 6 5.79 -4.66 -25.75
C LEU A 6 4.53 -5.38 -25.26
N GLY A 7 3.88 -6.18 -26.13
CA GLY A 7 2.74 -7.00 -25.78
C GLY A 7 3.12 -8.19 -24.91
N LYS A 8 2.20 -8.58 -24.01
CA LYS A 8 2.38 -9.73 -23.10
C LYS A 8 1.57 -10.97 -23.49
N ALA A 9 0.64 -10.85 -24.45
CA ALA A 9 -0.25 -11.93 -24.85
C ALA A 9 0.41 -12.90 -25.85
N ASP A 10 1.19 -12.38 -26.81
CA ASP A 10 1.71 -13.13 -27.95
C ASP A 10 3.25 -13.11 -28.01
N VAL A 11 3.90 -13.34 -26.87
CA VAL A 11 5.37 -13.37 -26.81
C VAL A 11 5.89 -14.62 -27.55
N ARG A 12 6.75 -14.40 -28.54
CA ARG A 12 7.37 -15.46 -29.36
C ARG A 12 8.75 -15.85 -28.82
N ASP A 13 9.20 -17.05 -29.16
CA ASP A 13 10.58 -17.48 -28.92
C ASP A 13 11.54 -16.75 -29.89
N PRO A 14 12.58 -16.05 -29.41
CA PRO A 14 13.58 -15.40 -30.25
C PRO A 14 14.25 -16.33 -31.27
N ALA A 15 14.49 -17.60 -30.93
CA ALA A 15 15.12 -18.57 -31.81
C ALA A 15 14.21 -18.98 -32.97
N GLU A 16 12.91 -19.14 -32.70
CA GLU A 16 11.91 -19.43 -33.73
C GLU A 16 11.76 -18.25 -34.70
N VAL A 17 11.75 -17.02 -34.19
CA VAL A 17 11.68 -15.81 -35.03
C VAL A 17 12.94 -15.67 -35.89
N ALA A 18 14.11 -15.96 -35.34
CA ALA A 18 15.37 -15.94 -36.08
C ALA A 18 15.43 -17.03 -37.17
N ALA A 19 14.85 -18.20 -36.91
CA ALA A 19 14.76 -19.28 -37.88
C ALA A 19 13.76 -18.98 -39.01
N ALA A 20 12.65 -18.31 -38.69
CA ALA A 20 11.61 -17.93 -39.66
C ALA A 20 11.96 -16.68 -40.48
N HIS A 21 12.79 -15.78 -39.93
CA HIS A 21 13.11 -14.49 -40.53
C HIS A 21 14.60 -14.18 -40.43
N ASP A 22 15.32 -14.42 -41.53
CA ASP A 22 16.76 -14.19 -41.58
C ASP A 22 17.12 -12.71 -41.32
N GLY A 23 18.14 -12.50 -40.49
CA GLY A 23 18.62 -11.18 -40.08
C GLY A 23 17.70 -10.37 -39.15
N VAL A 24 16.64 -10.95 -38.56
CA VAL A 24 15.76 -10.29 -37.59
C VAL A 24 16.16 -10.63 -36.15
N MET A 25 16.46 -9.61 -35.35
CA MET A 25 16.59 -9.74 -33.90
C MET A 25 15.24 -9.44 -33.26
N TYR A 26 14.65 -10.43 -32.59
CA TYR A 26 13.45 -10.27 -31.79
C TYR A 26 13.80 -10.13 -30.30
N ARG A 27 13.18 -9.15 -29.64
CA ARG A 27 13.25 -8.99 -28.18
C ARG A 27 11.90 -8.56 -27.64
N ALA A 28 11.30 -9.42 -26.82
CA ALA A 28 10.26 -8.99 -25.90
C ALA A 28 10.92 -8.20 -24.76
N PHE A 29 10.34 -7.06 -24.40
CA PHE A 29 10.95 -6.17 -23.42
C PHE A 29 9.89 -5.55 -22.50
N ASP A 30 10.13 -5.67 -21.20
CA ASP A 30 9.42 -4.90 -20.16
C ASP A 30 10.40 -3.87 -19.57
N LEU A 31 9.93 -2.64 -19.38
CA LEU A 31 10.75 -1.54 -18.85
C LEU A 31 11.41 -1.89 -17.51
N VAL A 32 10.76 -2.71 -16.69
CA VAL A 32 11.29 -3.12 -15.38
C VAL A 32 12.56 -3.96 -15.48
N GLU A 33 12.81 -4.64 -16.61
CA GLU A 33 14.03 -5.46 -16.83
C GLU A 33 15.29 -4.61 -16.95
N ALA A 34 15.16 -3.30 -17.17
CA ALA A 34 16.30 -2.40 -17.25
C ALA A 34 17.03 -2.23 -15.91
N GLY A 35 16.34 -2.47 -14.77
CA GLY A 35 16.87 -2.22 -13.45
C GLY A 35 16.87 -0.73 -13.06
N PRO A 36 16.99 -0.42 -11.75
CA PRO A 36 16.77 0.93 -11.21
C PRO A 36 17.79 1.96 -11.71
N GLU A 37 19.07 1.59 -11.85
CA GLU A 37 20.12 2.50 -12.32
C GLU A 37 19.87 2.93 -13.77
N ARG A 38 19.49 1.98 -14.62
CA ARG A 38 19.22 2.25 -16.03
C ARG A 38 17.92 3.02 -16.21
N LEU A 39 16.89 2.70 -15.44
CA LEU A 39 15.64 3.47 -15.44
C LEU A 39 15.89 4.93 -15.03
N GLY A 40 16.71 5.16 -14.00
CA GLY A 40 17.11 6.52 -13.61
C GLY A 40 17.92 7.26 -14.66
N ALA A 41 18.75 6.56 -15.44
CA ALA A 41 19.45 7.15 -16.60
C ALA A 41 18.47 7.52 -17.72
N ILE A 42 17.55 6.62 -18.07
CA ILE A 42 16.51 6.86 -19.08
C ILE A 42 15.62 8.03 -18.67
N LEU A 43 15.19 8.10 -17.41
CA LEU A 43 14.34 9.18 -16.93
C LEU A 43 15.03 10.55 -17.05
N ARG A 44 16.32 10.64 -16.68
CA ARG A 44 17.11 11.88 -16.85
C ARG A 44 17.22 12.30 -18.31
N GLU A 45 17.46 11.34 -19.21
CA GLU A 45 17.51 11.61 -20.65
C GLU A 45 16.15 12.11 -21.17
N VAL A 46 15.05 11.43 -20.81
CA VAL A 46 13.69 11.83 -21.20
C VAL A 46 13.35 13.23 -20.68
N VAL A 47 13.68 13.54 -19.42
CA VAL A 47 13.48 14.89 -18.85
C VAL A 47 14.28 15.93 -19.63
N GLY A 48 15.56 15.65 -19.93
CA GLY A 48 16.38 16.56 -20.75
C GLY A 48 15.79 16.79 -22.15
N LEU A 49 15.15 15.79 -22.75
CA LEU A 49 14.46 15.94 -24.03
C LEU A 49 13.18 16.78 -23.94
N PHE A 50 12.46 16.75 -22.81
CA PHE A 50 11.35 17.67 -22.54
C PHE A 50 11.85 19.11 -22.36
N GLU A 51 12.92 19.31 -21.59
CA GLU A 51 13.53 20.63 -21.37
C GLU A 51 14.07 21.23 -22.68
N ALA A 52 14.62 20.40 -23.56
CA ALA A 52 15.09 20.79 -24.89
C ALA A 52 13.95 21.00 -25.92
N GLY A 53 12.69 20.77 -25.54
CA GLY A 53 11.53 20.89 -26.43
C GLY A 53 11.44 19.84 -27.53
N VAL A 54 12.20 18.74 -27.42
CA VAL A 54 12.16 17.61 -28.38
C VAL A 54 10.95 16.71 -28.12
N LEU A 55 10.54 16.60 -26.85
CA LEU A 55 9.34 15.88 -26.44
C LEU A 55 8.27 16.84 -25.95
N GLU A 56 7.02 16.59 -26.33
CA GLU A 56 5.84 17.30 -25.83
C GLU A 56 4.94 16.36 -25.05
N LEU A 57 4.22 16.91 -24.06
CA LEU A 57 3.26 16.13 -23.29
C LEU A 57 2.10 15.70 -24.18
N LEU A 58 1.75 14.41 -24.12
CA LEU A 58 0.57 13.91 -24.79
C LEU A 58 -0.70 14.59 -24.25
N PRO A 59 -1.75 14.74 -25.08
CA PRO A 59 -3.06 15.18 -24.61
C PRO A 59 -3.51 14.36 -23.41
N ARG A 60 -3.91 15.02 -22.31
CA ARG A 60 -4.35 14.36 -21.09
C ARG A 60 -5.84 14.58 -20.88
N ARG A 61 -6.58 13.52 -20.57
CA ARG A 61 -7.91 13.64 -19.97
C ARG A 61 -7.84 13.22 -18.52
N VAL A 62 -8.35 14.09 -17.64
CA VAL A 62 -8.27 13.92 -16.20
C VAL A 62 -9.66 13.57 -15.66
N TRP A 63 -9.73 12.50 -14.87
CA TRP A 63 -10.92 12.17 -14.09
C TRP A 63 -10.62 12.25 -12.61
N ASP A 64 -11.63 12.55 -11.82
CA ASP A 64 -11.58 12.31 -10.39
C ASP A 64 -11.49 10.80 -10.12
N VAL A 65 -10.68 10.37 -9.16
CA VAL A 65 -10.50 8.95 -8.80
C VAL A 65 -11.82 8.27 -8.44
N ARG A 66 -12.81 9.00 -7.91
CA ARG A 66 -14.15 8.48 -7.60
C ARG A 66 -14.91 8.05 -8.85
N ARG A 67 -14.50 8.54 -10.02
CA ARG A 67 -15.04 8.19 -11.35
C ARG A 67 -14.09 7.30 -12.14
N ALA A 68 -13.15 6.62 -11.48
CA ALA A 68 -12.18 5.74 -12.15
C ALA A 68 -12.86 4.67 -13.03
N GLY A 69 -14.01 4.14 -12.61
CA GLY A 69 -14.77 3.17 -13.41
C GLY A 69 -15.16 3.70 -14.80
N GLU A 70 -15.49 4.98 -14.92
CA GLU A 70 -15.78 5.61 -16.22
C GLU A 70 -14.52 5.76 -17.07
N ALA A 71 -13.41 6.20 -16.46
CA ALA A 71 -12.12 6.34 -17.12
C ALA A 71 -11.62 4.98 -17.67
N PHE A 72 -11.73 3.91 -16.88
CA PHE A 72 -11.41 2.55 -17.32
C PHE A 72 -12.35 2.06 -18.43
N GLY A 73 -13.64 2.40 -18.38
CA GLY A 73 -14.58 2.08 -19.45
C GLY A 73 -14.22 2.76 -20.79
N VAL A 74 -13.75 4.01 -20.76
CA VAL A 74 -13.25 4.70 -21.96
C VAL A 74 -11.94 4.07 -22.45
N MET A 75 -11.07 3.65 -21.55
CA MET A 75 -9.81 2.99 -21.86
C MET A 75 -10.02 1.65 -22.56
N SER A 76 -10.86 0.77 -22.01
CA SER A 76 -11.10 -0.59 -22.51
C SER A 76 -11.79 -0.61 -23.88
N ARG A 77 -12.62 0.40 -24.17
CA ARG A 77 -13.21 0.60 -25.51
C ARG A 77 -12.26 1.29 -26.49
N ALA A 78 -11.02 1.58 -26.11
CA ALA A 78 -10.04 2.31 -26.90
C ALA A 78 -10.54 3.68 -27.40
N GLN A 79 -11.42 4.34 -26.64
CA GLN A 79 -12.06 5.63 -27.00
C GLN A 79 -11.23 6.85 -26.55
N HIS A 80 -9.91 6.72 -26.47
CA HIS A 80 -9.03 7.76 -25.98
C HIS A 80 -7.85 8.04 -26.91
N VAL A 81 -7.41 9.29 -26.88
CA VAL A 81 -6.18 9.78 -27.51
C VAL A 81 -5.33 10.38 -26.39
N GLY A 82 -4.03 10.04 -26.39
CA GLY A 82 -3.09 10.49 -25.37
C GLY A 82 -3.21 9.69 -24.07
N LYS A 83 -3.19 10.38 -22.92
CA LYS A 83 -3.12 9.76 -21.59
C LYS A 83 -4.39 10.02 -20.78
N LEU A 84 -4.89 8.96 -20.13
CA LEU A 84 -5.93 9.04 -19.12
C LEU A 84 -5.26 9.19 -17.75
N VAL A 85 -5.65 10.21 -16.99
CA VAL A 85 -5.06 10.54 -15.69
C VAL A 85 -6.15 10.54 -14.63
N LEU A 86 -5.90 9.89 -13.49
CA LEU A 86 -6.77 9.97 -12.33
C LEU A 86 -6.21 11.00 -11.35
N SER A 87 -7.05 11.93 -10.94
CA SER A 87 -6.77 12.93 -9.91
C SER A 87 -7.34 12.46 -8.58
N LEU A 88 -6.53 12.53 -7.53
CA LEU A 88 -7.00 12.33 -6.17
C LEU A 88 -7.71 13.62 -5.70
N PRO A 89 -8.85 13.53 -5.00
CA PRO A 89 -9.48 14.70 -4.41
C PRO A 89 -8.48 15.37 -3.47
N ALA A 90 -8.19 16.64 -3.70
CA ALA A 90 -7.54 17.45 -2.69
C ALA A 90 -8.53 17.64 -1.53
N ASP A 91 -8.08 17.49 -0.29
CA ASP A 91 -8.88 17.84 0.87
C ASP A 91 -9.34 19.30 0.74
N THR A 92 -10.63 19.51 0.51
CA THR A 92 -11.22 20.83 0.38
C THR A 92 -11.36 21.46 1.76
N SER A 93 -10.24 22.02 2.26
CA SER A 93 -10.21 23.20 3.12
C SER A 93 -9.85 24.43 2.26
N SER A 94 -10.66 24.68 1.23
CA SER A 94 -10.95 26.00 0.66
C SER A 94 -11.88 25.81 -0.53
N ALA A 95 -13.00 26.55 -0.53
CA ALA A 95 -14.01 26.49 -1.57
C ALA A 95 -13.47 27.08 -2.89
N SER A 96 -13.76 26.39 -4.00
CA SER A 96 -13.57 26.88 -5.37
C SER A 96 -14.74 27.80 -5.78
N PRO A 97 -14.63 28.51 -6.91
CA PRO A 97 -15.62 28.18 -7.94
C PRO A 97 -15.05 27.95 -9.35
N ALA A 98 -15.55 26.86 -9.92
CA ALA A 98 -16.12 26.66 -11.25
C ALA A 98 -15.21 26.59 -12.51
N SER A 99 -15.38 25.46 -13.19
CA SER A 99 -14.99 25.08 -14.54
C SER A 99 -15.78 25.81 -15.65
N VAL A 100 -15.14 26.04 -16.80
CA VAL A 100 -15.71 26.59 -18.05
C VAL A 100 -15.84 25.49 -19.13
N PRO A 101 -16.95 25.40 -19.90
CA PRO A 101 -17.01 24.70 -21.20
C PRO A 101 -16.95 25.68 -22.41
N PRO A 102 -16.63 25.23 -23.64
CA PRO A 102 -16.30 26.13 -24.76
C PRO A 102 -17.46 26.49 -25.71
N ASP A 103 -17.26 27.67 -26.33
CA ASP A 103 -17.70 28.22 -27.63
C ASP A 103 -18.93 29.15 -27.82
N ALA A 104 -18.59 30.30 -28.45
CA ALA A 104 -19.32 31.28 -29.29
C ALA A 104 -20.10 32.48 -28.66
N VAL A 105 -19.79 33.67 -29.19
CA VAL A 105 -20.06 35.09 -28.80
C VAL A 105 -21.09 35.71 -29.80
N PRO A 106 -21.98 36.73 -29.52
CA PRO A 106 -21.64 38.16 -29.26
C PRO A 106 -22.69 39.01 -28.46
N PRO A 107 -22.69 40.37 -28.44
CA PRO A 107 -21.96 41.24 -27.49
C PRO A 107 -22.83 42.24 -26.63
N VAL A 108 -22.29 42.62 -25.44
CA VAL A 108 -22.22 43.93 -24.70
C VAL A 108 -23.47 44.88 -24.67
N PRO A 109 -23.93 45.39 -23.49
CA PRO A 109 -23.39 46.63 -22.85
C PRO A 109 -23.21 46.65 -21.31
N VAL A 110 -22.26 47.50 -20.87
CA VAL A 110 -21.85 47.94 -19.50
C VAL A 110 -22.59 49.25 -19.17
N PRO A 111 -23.00 49.65 -17.93
CA PRO A 111 -22.15 50.23 -16.84
C PRO A 111 -22.73 50.15 -15.39
N PRO A 112 -22.27 50.92 -14.37
CA PRO A 112 -20.91 51.10 -13.81
C PRO A 112 -20.80 50.98 -12.26
N ASP A 113 -19.55 51.09 -11.76
CA ASP A 113 -19.07 51.59 -10.44
C ASP A 113 -19.43 50.83 -9.15
N ALA A 114 -18.63 50.77 -8.07
CA ALA A 114 -17.25 51.07 -7.69
C ALA A 114 -17.02 50.17 -6.44
N VAL A 115 -15.82 49.73 -6.06
CA VAL A 115 -14.91 50.42 -5.14
C VAL A 115 -13.61 49.59 -5.10
N SER A 116 -12.46 50.25 -5.19
CA SER A 116 -11.10 49.67 -5.09
C SER A 116 -10.48 49.88 -3.68
N PRO A 117 -9.20 49.56 -3.41
CA PRO A 117 -8.80 48.51 -2.47
C PRO A 117 -7.98 49.06 -1.28
N VAL A 118 -7.56 48.19 -0.36
CA VAL A 118 -6.58 48.52 0.71
C VAL A 118 -5.46 47.48 0.70
N PRO A 119 -4.19 47.87 0.93
CA PRO A 119 -3.02 47.33 0.23
C PRO A 119 -2.19 46.30 1.02
N VAL A 120 -1.34 45.57 0.31
CA VAL A 120 -0.23 44.75 0.83
C VAL A 120 1.10 45.39 0.39
N PRO A 121 2.06 45.64 1.28
CA PRO A 121 3.45 45.94 0.94
C PRO A 121 4.38 44.70 1.03
N PRO A 122 5.59 44.76 0.44
CA PRO A 122 6.04 43.74 -0.51
C PRO A 122 7.35 42.99 -0.15
N ASP A 123 7.54 41.89 -0.88
CA ASP A 123 8.76 41.25 -1.42
C ASP A 123 10.07 41.03 -0.61
N ALA A 124 10.66 39.88 -0.98
CA ALA A 124 12.04 39.40 -0.83
C ALA A 124 12.37 38.76 0.54
N VAL A 125 12.99 37.58 0.65
CA VAL A 125 14.28 37.15 0.06
C VAL A 125 14.37 35.61 -0.01
N SER A 126 15.15 35.14 -1.00
CA SER A 126 15.78 33.82 -1.27
C SER A 126 16.21 32.92 -0.07
N PRO A 127 16.50 31.61 -0.32
CA PRO A 127 16.64 30.62 0.73
C PRO A 127 18.01 30.68 1.40
N ALA A 128 18.03 30.71 2.74
CA ALA A 128 19.23 30.60 3.54
C ALA A 128 19.28 29.24 4.25
N SER A 129 20.29 28.46 3.86
CA SER A 129 21.15 27.58 4.65
C SER A 129 20.60 26.93 5.94
N VAL A 130 20.62 25.60 5.92
CA VAL A 130 20.48 24.71 7.08
C VAL A 130 21.65 24.91 8.04
N PRO A 131 21.45 25.25 9.33
CA PRO A 131 22.48 25.09 10.34
C PRO A 131 22.42 23.68 10.92
N SER A 132 23.57 23.01 10.91
CA SER A 132 23.86 21.86 11.76
C SER A 132 23.89 22.31 13.22
N ALA A 133 23.21 21.57 14.11
CA ALA A 133 23.39 21.66 15.55
C ALA A 133 23.25 20.27 16.19
N SER A 134 24.24 19.93 17.01
CA SER A 134 24.42 18.69 17.77
C SER A 134 23.78 18.75 19.17
N VAL A 135 23.08 17.65 19.55
CA VAL A 135 22.98 16.87 20.85
C VAL A 135 22.75 17.68 22.16
N PRO A 136 21.86 17.34 23.15
CA PRO A 136 21.55 16.00 23.72
C PRO A 136 20.08 15.75 24.20
N GLY A 137 19.73 14.50 24.52
CA GLY A 137 18.55 14.18 25.33
C GLY A 137 17.99 12.80 25.06
N GLU A 138 18.33 11.86 25.93
CA GLU A 138 17.75 10.52 26.04
C GLU A 138 16.23 10.64 26.23
N SER A 139 15.47 10.53 25.14
CA SER A 139 14.01 10.47 25.20
C SER A 139 13.61 9.05 25.60
N VAL A 140 13.18 8.89 26.85
CA VAL A 140 12.57 7.66 27.36
C VAL A 140 11.32 7.37 26.53
N VAL A 141 11.42 6.42 25.61
CA VAL A 141 10.29 5.84 24.88
C VAL A 141 9.61 4.83 25.83
N PRO A 142 8.28 4.83 26.01
CA PRO A 142 7.63 3.83 26.84
C PRO A 142 7.81 2.46 26.21
N SER A 143 8.50 1.55 26.92
CA SER A 143 8.56 0.14 26.53
C SER A 143 7.13 -0.43 26.46
N PRO A 144 6.78 -1.24 25.44
CA PRO A 144 5.45 -1.85 25.31
C PRO A 144 5.06 -2.75 26.51
N GLY A 145 6.02 -3.11 27.37
CA GLY A 145 5.82 -3.96 28.55
C GLY A 145 5.11 -3.31 29.74
N GLY A 146 4.64 -2.05 29.63
CA GLY A 146 4.03 -1.32 30.75
C GLY A 146 2.51 -1.44 30.89
N SER A 147 1.79 -1.95 29.88
CA SER A 147 0.31 -2.02 29.94
C SER A 147 -0.16 -3.46 30.12
N SER A 148 -1.01 -3.70 31.12
CA SER A 148 -1.61 -5.00 31.41
C SER A 148 -2.65 -5.47 30.38
N GLY A 149 -2.75 -4.80 29.23
CA GLY A 149 -3.75 -5.05 28.19
C GLY A 149 -3.35 -6.17 27.23
N TRP A 150 -4.28 -6.50 26.34
CA TRP A 150 -4.11 -7.57 25.35
C TRP A 150 -3.64 -7.02 24.00
N VAL A 151 -2.70 -7.72 23.37
CA VAL A 151 -2.30 -7.46 21.97
C VAL A 151 -3.10 -8.37 21.05
N LEU A 152 -3.85 -7.79 20.12
CA LEU A 152 -4.60 -8.52 19.10
C LEU A 152 -3.70 -8.79 17.89
N VAL A 153 -3.61 -10.04 17.45
CA VAL A 153 -2.93 -10.42 16.21
C VAL A 153 -3.94 -11.08 15.28
N SER A 154 -4.34 -10.38 14.22
CA SER A 154 -5.24 -10.96 13.20
C SER A 154 -4.48 -11.63 12.07
N GLY A 155 -5.07 -12.66 11.47
CA GLY A 155 -4.39 -13.48 10.46
C GLY A 155 -3.45 -14.50 11.12
N ALA A 156 -3.74 -14.88 12.36
CA ALA A 156 -2.90 -15.79 13.15
C ALA A 156 -2.81 -17.22 12.59
N SER A 157 -3.73 -17.60 11.70
CA SER A 157 -3.66 -18.83 10.92
C SER A 157 -2.61 -18.79 9.80
N GLY A 158 -2.15 -17.59 9.42
CA GLY A 158 -1.12 -17.38 8.41
C GLY A 158 0.28 -17.47 9.01
N VAL A 159 1.25 -17.80 8.16
CA VAL A 159 2.67 -17.95 8.57
C VAL A 159 3.21 -16.70 9.27
N LEU A 160 3.00 -15.51 8.68
CA LEU A 160 3.45 -14.25 9.27
C LEU A 160 2.79 -13.95 10.63
N GLY A 161 1.52 -14.33 10.80
CA GLY A 161 0.82 -14.17 12.08
C GLY A 161 1.51 -14.95 13.20
N GLY A 162 1.93 -16.20 12.93
CA GLY A 162 2.67 -17.01 13.88
C GLY A 162 4.08 -16.49 14.16
N VAL A 163 4.81 -16.06 13.12
CA VAL A 163 6.16 -15.48 13.24
C VAL A 163 6.14 -14.24 14.13
N VAL A 164 5.20 -13.32 13.89
CA VAL A 164 5.10 -12.08 14.67
C VAL A 164 4.60 -12.37 16.09
N ALA A 165 3.70 -13.33 16.29
CA ALA A 165 3.27 -13.72 17.63
C ALA A 165 4.45 -14.22 18.49
N ARG A 166 5.35 -15.03 17.92
CA ARG A 166 6.59 -15.47 18.59
C ARG A 166 7.48 -14.30 18.94
N HIS A 167 7.69 -13.39 17.98
CA HIS A 167 8.54 -12.22 18.20
C HIS A 167 8.01 -11.28 19.28
N LEU A 168 6.69 -11.03 19.28
CA LEU A 168 6.02 -10.21 20.28
C LEU A 168 6.24 -10.74 21.70
N VAL A 169 6.14 -12.06 21.89
CA VAL A 169 6.36 -12.68 23.21
C VAL A 169 7.84 -12.76 23.56
N GLY A 170 8.65 -13.32 22.66
CA GLY A 170 10.05 -13.67 22.94
C GLY A 170 10.98 -12.47 23.01
N VAL A 171 10.74 -11.44 22.18
CA VAL A 171 11.64 -10.28 22.05
C VAL A 171 11.01 -9.02 22.64
N ARG A 172 9.74 -8.74 22.30
CA ARG A 172 9.05 -7.52 22.76
C ARG A 172 8.38 -7.63 24.12
N GLY A 173 8.44 -8.82 24.75
CA GLY A 173 7.97 -9.06 26.11
C GLY A 173 6.44 -9.03 26.29
N VAL A 174 5.66 -9.13 25.21
CA VAL A 174 4.20 -9.18 25.28
C VAL A 174 3.76 -10.44 26.02
N ARG A 175 2.95 -10.27 27.07
CA ARG A 175 2.48 -11.39 27.91
C ARG A 175 1.02 -11.78 27.72
N ARG A 176 0.24 -11.00 26.99
CA ARG A 176 -1.19 -11.26 26.76
C ARG A 176 -1.51 -11.07 25.28
N LEU A 177 -1.83 -12.18 24.60
CA LEU A 177 -2.15 -12.19 23.18
C LEU A 177 -3.52 -12.76 22.90
N VAL A 178 -4.21 -12.16 21.92
CA VAL A 178 -5.37 -12.74 21.28
C VAL A 178 -5.03 -13.00 19.82
N LEU A 179 -5.02 -14.26 19.43
CA LEU A 179 -4.79 -14.71 18.07
C LEU A 179 -6.14 -14.86 17.36
N LEU A 180 -6.40 -13.99 16.39
CA LEU A 180 -7.65 -13.92 15.64
C LEU A 180 -7.48 -14.54 14.25
N SER A 181 -8.36 -15.48 13.91
CA SER A 181 -8.51 -16.01 12.56
C SER A 181 -9.95 -16.44 12.31
N ARG A 182 -10.41 -16.43 11.05
CA ARG A 182 -11.81 -16.78 10.73
C ARG A 182 -12.19 -18.19 11.18
N SER A 183 -11.27 -19.15 11.03
CA SER A 183 -11.49 -20.55 11.41
C SER A 183 -11.15 -20.85 12.88
N GLY A 184 -10.56 -19.91 13.61
CA GLY A 184 -9.96 -20.17 14.92
C GLY A 184 -8.72 -21.07 14.87
N GLY A 185 -8.19 -21.35 13.68
CA GLY A 185 -6.95 -22.11 13.50
C GLY A 185 -5.71 -21.25 13.73
N VAL A 186 -4.67 -21.87 14.30
CA VAL A 186 -3.30 -21.35 14.42
C VAL A 186 -2.31 -22.47 14.10
N ALA A 187 -1.03 -22.15 13.93
CA ALA A 187 0.01 -23.16 13.73
C ALA A 187 0.05 -24.14 14.92
N GLU A 188 0.25 -25.43 14.63
CA GLU A 188 0.36 -26.49 15.64
C GLU A 188 1.48 -26.17 16.64
N GLY A 189 1.21 -26.39 17.93
CA GLY A 189 2.16 -26.13 19.01
C GLY A 189 2.40 -24.65 19.34
N LEU A 190 1.85 -23.70 18.57
CA LEU A 190 2.10 -22.27 18.80
C LEU A 190 1.59 -21.80 20.17
N VAL A 191 0.42 -22.26 20.58
CA VAL A 191 -0.16 -21.84 21.88
C VAL A 191 0.68 -22.36 23.03
N GLU A 192 1.09 -23.63 22.96
CA GLU A 192 1.92 -24.29 23.96
C GLU A 192 3.30 -23.63 24.05
N GLU A 193 3.92 -23.35 22.91
CA GLU A 193 5.21 -22.66 22.80
C GLU A 193 5.18 -21.29 23.48
N LEU A 194 4.21 -20.45 23.11
CA LEU A 194 4.07 -19.10 23.69
C LEU A 194 3.70 -19.14 25.18
N SER A 195 2.90 -20.13 25.59
CA SER A 195 2.53 -20.31 26.99
C SER A 195 3.71 -20.78 27.85
N ALA A 196 4.60 -21.61 27.30
CA ALA A 196 5.79 -22.12 27.99
C ALA A 196 6.77 -20.99 28.38
N VAL A 197 6.82 -19.90 27.60
CA VAL A 197 7.61 -18.70 27.92
C VAL A 197 6.83 -17.67 28.76
N GLY A 198 5.64 -18.04 29.22
CA GLY A 198 4.83 -17.27 30.19
C GLY A 198 3.89 -16.25 29.58
N ALA A 199 3.43 -16.45 28.33
CA ALA A 199 2.34 -15.66 27.76
C ALA A 199 0.97 -16.29 28.02
N SER A 200 -0.03 -15.47 28.31
CA SER A 200 -1.44 -15.85 28.25
C SER A 200 -1.94 -15.66 26.82
N VAL A 201 -2.26 -16.76 26.14
CA VAL A 201 -2.69 -16.75 24.74
C VAL A 201 -4.15 -17.18 24.65
N ARG A 202 -4.97 -16.39 23.96
CA ARG A 202 -6.34 -16.75 23.58
C ARG A 202 -6.42 -16.90 22.07
N VAL A 203 -6.90 -18.04 21.60
CA VAL A 203 -7.22 -18.23 20.17
C VAL A 203 -8.72 -18.05 20.00
N VAL A 204 -9.12 -17.18 19.09
CA VAL A 204 -10.54 -16.87 18.88
C VAL A 204 -10.87 -16.94 17.39
N ALA A 205 -11.89 -17.75 17.08
CA ALA A 205 -12.51 -17.74 15.76
C ALA A 205 -13.29 -16.43 15.58
N CYS A 206 -12.75 -15.52 14.78
CA CYS A 206 -13.32 -14.19 14.58
C CYS A 206 -12.91 -13.66 13.19
N ASP A 207 -13.91 -13.26 12.40
CA ASP A 207 -13.66 -12.42 11.24
C ASP A 207 -13.57 -10.96 11.68
N VAL A 208 -12.42 -10.33 11.48
CA VAL A 208 -12.20 -8.92 11.85
C VAL A 208 -13.08 -7.96 11.05
N ALA A 209 -13.60 -8.38 9.89
CA ALA A 209 -14.57 -7.61 9.12
C ALA A 209 -15.97 -7.58 9.78
N ASP A 210 -16.27 -8.52 10.69
CA ASP A 210 -17.48 -8.50 11.51
C ASP A 210 -17.25 -7.66 12.76
N ARG A 211 -17.80 -6.43 12.73
CA ARG A 211 -17.69 -5.47 13.84
C ARG A 211 -18.31 -5.99 15.13
N GLY A 212 -19.44 -6.70 15.04
CA GLY A 212 -20.16 -7.21 16.21
C GLY A 212 -19.37 -8.32 16.89
N ALA A 213 -18.89 -9.29 16.11
CA ALA A 213 -18.05 -10.37 16.62
C ALA A 213 -16.76 -9.83 17.26
N LEU A 214 -16.07 -8.90 16.58
CA LEU A 214 -14.85 -8.30 17.13
C LEU A 214 -15.11 -7.50 18.41
N GLY A 215 -16.24 -6.79 18.48
CA GLY A 215 -16.69 -6.08 19.69
C GLY A 215 -16.86 -7.03 20.88
N CYS A 216 -17.59 -8.15 20.69
CA CYS A 216 -17.77 -9.18 21.72
C CYS A 216 -16.43 -9.75 22.21
N VAL A 217 -15.45 -9.94 21.33
CA VAL A 217 -14.11 -10.39 21.72
C VAL A 217 -13.46 -9.37 22.65
N VAL A 218 -13.44 -8.09 22.25
CA VAL A 218 -12.78 -7.01 22.97
C VAL A 218 -13.42 -6.74 24.33
N GLU A 219 -14.76 -6.76 24.41
CA GLU A 219 -15.51 -6.62 25.67
C GLU A 219 -15.17 -7.73 26.68
N GLY A 220 -14.81 -8.92 26.21
CA GLY A 220 -14.39 -10.06 27.03
C GLY A 220 -12.93 -10.03 27.51
N LEU A 221 -12.16 -8.98 27.22
CA LEU A 221 -10.73 -8.87 27.55
C LEU A 221 -10.51 -8.01 28.80
N PRO A 222 -10.19 -8.61 29.97
CA PRO A 222 -9.88 -7.83 31.16
C PRO A 222 -8.60 -7.02 30.94
N GLY A 223 -8.66 -5.72 31.24
CA GLY A 223 -7.55 -4.79 30.99
C GLY A 223 -7.54 -4.17 29.59
N GLY A 224 -8.52 -4.49 28.74
CA GLY A 224 -8.70 -3.89 27.41
C GLY A 224 -7.61 -4.26 26.40
N VAL A 225 -7.63 -3.58 25.25
CA VAL A 225 -6.65 -3.73 24.17
C VAL A 225 -5.51 -2.76 24.39
N SER A 226 -4.28 -3.26 24.38
CA SER A 226 -3.05 -2.44 24.46
C SER A 226 -2.32 -2.34 23.13
N GLY A 227 -2.60 -3.25 22.19
CA GLY A 227 -1.98 -3.23 20.88
C GLY A 227 -2.71 -4.04 19.82
N VAL A 228 -2.41 -3.73 18.56
CA VAL A 228 -2.94 -4.42 17.39
C VAL A 228 -1.81 -4.68 16.40
N VAL A 229 -1.75 -5.91 15.88
CA VAL A 229 -1.01 -6.28 14.68
C VAL A 229 -1.98 -6.92 13.69
N HIS A 230 -2.21 -6.23 12.58
CA HIS A 230 -3.11 -6.68 11.53
C HIS A 230 -2.33 -7.35 10.39
N ALA A 231 -2.18 -8.67 10.46
CA ALA A 231 -1.55 -9.51 9.43
C ALA A 231 -2.56 -10.32 8.59
N ALA A 232 -3.86 -10.04 8.71
CA ALA A 232 -4.88 -10.74 7.93
C ALA A 232 -4.88 -10.27 6.47
N GLY A 233 -5.02 -11.22 5.55
CA GLY A 233 -5.15 -10.93 4.13
C GLY A 233 -5.59 -12.17 3.35
N VAL A 234 -6.26 -11.92 2.23
CA VAL A 234 -6.66 -12.94 1.26
C VAL A 234 -6.22 -12.43 -0.12
N LEU A 235 -5.72 -13.34 -0.96
CA LEU A 235 -5.45 -13.06 -2.37
C LEU A 235 -6.59 -13.59 -3.22
N ASP A 236 -6.89 -12.85 -4.28
CA ASP A 236 -7.80 -13.26 -5.35
C ASP A 236 -7.34 -12.56 -6.62
N ASP A 237 -6.25 -13.07 -7.20
CA ASP A 237 -5.56 -12.42 -8.30
C ASP A 237 -6.37 -12.61 -9.59
N VAL A 238 -6.79 -11.49 -10.18
CA VAL A 238 -7.58 -11.46 -11.40
C VAL A 238 -7.28 -10.20 -12.20
N MET A 239 -7.21 -10.33 -13.52
CA MET A 239 -7.13 -9.16 -14.40
C MET A 239 -8.33 -8.25 -14.15
N VAL A 240 -8.15 -6.94 -14.37
CA VAL A 240 -9.21 -5.93 -14.09
C VAL A 240 -10.53 -6.26 -14.79
N GLU A 241 -10.48 -6.86 -15.98
CA GLU A 241 -11.64 -7.30 -16.75
C GLU A 241 -12.46 -8.40 -16.06
N GLY A 242 -11.80 -9.26 -15.29
CA GLY A 242 -12.43 -10.32 -14.51
C GLY A 242 -12.76 -9.91 -13.06
N LEU A 243 -12.46 -8.67 -12.67
CA LEU A 243 -12.66 -8.20 -11.31
C LEU A 243 -14.14 -7.86 -11.07
N SER A 244 -14.88 -8.81 -10.50
CA SER A 244 -16.25 -8.58 -10.05
C SER A 244 -16.30 -7.82 -8.73
N GLY A 245 -17.43 -7.16 -8.45
CA GLY A 245 -17.65 -6.49 -7.16
C GLY A 245 -17.60 -7.45 -5.96
N GLU A 246 -17.90 -8.73 -6.14
CA GLU A 246 -17.79 -9.76 -5.11
C GLU A 246 -16.33 -10.10 -4.80
N ARG A 247 -15.51 -10.33 -5.83
CA ARG A 247 -14.07 -10.60 -5.68
C ARG A 247 -13.33 -9.41 -5.06
N LEU A 248 -13.71 -8.20 -5.47
CA LEU A 248 -13.21 -6.97 -4.86
C LEU A 248 -13.60 -6.90 -3.37
N ARG A 249 -14.89 -7.07 -3.04
CA ARG A 249 -15.35 -7.07 -1.64
C ARG A 249 -14.68 -8.15 -0.80
N GLY A 250 -14.43 -9.34 -1.36
CA GLY A 250 -13.77 -10.44 -0.66
C GLY A 250 -12.36 -10.08 -0.19
N VAL A 251 -11.54 -9.48 -1.06
CA VAL A 251 -10.18 -9.05 -0.71
C VAL A 251 -10.18 -7.81 0.19
N LEU A 252 -11.05 -6.84 -0.10
CA LEU A 252 -11.14 -5.61 0.69
C LEU A 252 -11.73 -5.84 2.10
N ALA A 253 -12.58 -6.85 2.31
CA ALA A 253 -13.17 -7.09 3.62
C ALA A 253 -12.11 -7.28 4.71
N ALA A 254 -11.09 -8.11 4.45
CA ALA A 254 -10.04 -8.37 5.42
C ALA A 254 -9.17 -7.14 5.72
N LYS A 255 -8.74 -6.41 4.68
CA LYS A 255 -7.78 -5.30 4.82
C LYS A 255 -8.43 -3.94 5.09
N VAL A 256 -9.63 -3.70 4.56
CA VAL A 256 -10.31 -2.41 4.71
C VAL A 256 -11.26 -2.44 5.89
N ALA A 257 -12.33 -3.24 5.81
CA ALA A 257 -13.32 -3.33 6.88
C ALA A 257 -12.68 -3.86 8.17
N GLY A 258 -11.85 -4.90 8.06
CA GLY A 258 -11.11 -5.46 9.20
C GLY A 258 -10.20 -4.46 9.90
N ALA A 259 -9.36 -3.73 9.16
CA ALA A 259 -8.47 -2.75 9.76
C ALA A 259 -9.23 -1.54 10.34
N TRP A 260 -10.32 -1.12 9.71
CA TRP A 260 -11.19 -0.06 10.24
C TRP A 260 -11.85 -0.48 11.55
N ASN A 261 -12.42 -1.69 11.61
CA ASN A 261 -13.01 -2.22 12.84
C ASN A 261 -11.96 -2.35 13.95
N LEU A 262 -10.75 -2.82 13.63
CA LEU A 262 -9.63 -2.85 14.57
C LEU A 262 -9.24 -1.46 15.07
N HIS A 263 -9.26 -0.44 14.21
CA HIS A 263 -9.03 0.95 14.60
C HIS A 263 -10.06 1.43 15.62
N GLU A 264 -11.34 1.15 15.38
CA GLU A 264 -12.45 1.54 16.26
C GLU A 264 -12.35 0.86 17.65
N VAL A 265 -12.07 -0.45 17.69
CA VAL A 265 -12.04 -1.20 18.97
C VAL A 265 -10.74 -1.02 19.76
N ALA A 266 -9.63 -0.65 19.09
CA ALA A 266 -8.37 -0.36 19.76
C ALA A 266 -8.49 0.88 20.67
N GLY A 267 -9.32 1.85 20.32
CA GLY A 267 -9.38 3.13 21.02
C GLY A 267 -8.07 3.93 20.92
N PRO A 268 -8.00 5.10 21.59
CA PRO A 268 -6.85 6.00 21.46
C PRO A 268 -5.62 5.60 22.29
N GLY A 269 -5.80 4.73 23.29
CA GLY A 269 -4.77 4.40 24.29
C GLY A 269 -3.81 3.28 23.90
N VAL A 270 -3.94 2.68 22.71
CA VAL A 270 -3.03 1.61 22.28
C VAL A 270 -1.63 2.15 22.01
N GLY A 271 -0.63 1.47 22.59
CA GLY A 271 0.78 1.79 22.36
C GLY A 271 1.30 1.25 21.03
N LEU A 272 0.66 0.21 20.49
CA LEU A 272 1.07 -0.49 19.28
C LEU A 272 -0.10 -0.63 18.30
N PHE A 273 0.05 -0.14 17.07
CA PHE A 273 -0.92 -0.40 16.01
C PHE A 273 -0.21 -0.58 14.67
N VAL A 274 0.00 -1.83 14.27
CA VAL A 274 0.79 -2.19 13.07
C VAL A 274 -0.11 -2.85 12.02
N LEU A 275 -0.01 -2.37 10.80
CA LEU A 275 -0.74 -2.87 9.63
C LEU A 275 0.24 -3.51 8.64
N PHE A 276 -0.04 -4.74 8.20
CA PHE A 276 0.78 -5.43 7.21
C PHE A 276 0.23 -5.12 5.82
N SER A 277 0.82 -4.11 5.20
CA SER A 277 0.63 -3.77 3.80
C SER A 277 1.57 -4.61 2.91
N SER A 278 1.69 -4.26 1.64
CA SER A 278 2.59 -4.92 0.70
C SER A 278 3.18 -3.91 -0.27
N ALA A 279 4.44 -4.12 -0.66
CA ALA A 279 5.08 -3.40 -1.74
C ALA A 279 4.29 -3.49 -3.06
N ALA A 280 3.48 -4.53 -3.25
CA ALA A 280 2.57 -4.65 -4.40
C ALA A 280 1.51 -3.52 -4.46
N GLY A 281 1.16 -2.90 -3.32
CA GLY A 281 0.30 -1.71 -3.28
C GLY A 281 0.95 -0.46 -3.85
N VAL A 282 2.28 -0.39 -3.84
CA VAL A 282 3.06 0.78 -4.28
C VAL A 282 3.65 0.57 -5.68
N LEU A 283 4.21 -0.60 -5.94
CA LEU A 283 4.88 -0.94 -7.19
C LEU A 283 3.90 -1.48 -8.25
N GLY A 284 2.72 -1.94 -7.82
CA GLY A 284 1.72 -2.57 -8.66
C GLY A 284 2.14 -3.99 -9.10
N ALA A 285 1.16 -4.89 -9.17
CA ALA A 285 1.34 -6.20 -9.79
C ALA A 285 0.15 -6.49 -10.72
N ALA A 286 0.45 -7.01 -11.91
CA ALA A 286 -0.59 -7.40 -12.85
C ALA A 286 -1.52 -8.43 -12.20
N GLY A 287 -2.83 -8.21 -12.28
CA GLY A 287 -3.84 -9.07 -11.66
C GLY A 287 -4.13 -8.77 -10.17
N GLN A 288 -3.44 -7.83 -9.54
CA GLN A 288 -3.57 -7.57 -8.09
C GLN A 288 -4.24 -6.23 -7.77
N ALA A 289 -5.16 -5.75 -8.61
CA ALA A 289 -5.79 -4.43 -8.42
C ALA A 289 -6.58 -4.33 -7.10
N ASN A 290 -7.32 -5.38 -6.76
CA ASN A 290 -8.04 -5.50 -5.48
C ASN A 290 -7.09 -5.56 -4.26
N TYR A 291 -6.00 -6.31 -4.37
CA TYR A 291 -5.00 -6.45 -3.31
C TYR A 291 -4.24 -5.14 -3.09
N ALA A 292 -3.80 -4.49 -4.18
CA ALA A 292 -3.14 -3.18 -4.13
C ALA A 292 -4.04 -2.12 -3.48
N ALA A 293 -5.33 -2.08 -3.84
CA ALA A 293 -6.29 -1.16 -3.23
C ALA A 293 -6.45 -1.39 -1.71
N GLY A 294 -6.53 -2.65 -1.28
CA GLY A 294 -6.60 -2.99 0.15
C GLY A 294 -5.35 -2.55 0.92
N ASN A 295 -4.17 -2.74 0.34
CA ASN A 295 -2.90 -2.31 0.93
C ASN A 295 -2.74 -0.78 0.99
N ALA A 296 -3.12 -0.08 -0.08
CA ALA A 296 -3.12 1.39 -0.09
C ALA A 296 -4.04 1.98 0.99
N PHE A 297 -5.17 1.33 1.28
CA PHE A 297 -6.02 1.72 2.40
C PHE A 297 -5.32 1.55 3.76
N LEU A 298 -4.58 0.46 3.97
CA LEU A 298 -3.81 0.25 5.21
C LEU A 298 -2.77 1.37 5.40
N ASP A 299 -2.07 1.74 4.33
CA ASP A 299 -1.09 2.82 4.35
C ASP A 299 -1.73 4.16 4.71
N ALA A 300 -2.90 4.45 4.11
CA ALA A 300 -3.69 5.64 4.42
C ALA A 300 -4.24 5.63 5.85
N LEU A 301 -4.68 4.48 6.38
CA LEU A 301 -5.18 4.35 7.75
C LEU A 301 -4.08 4.60 8.79
N ALA A 302 -2.86 4.10 8.55
CA ALA A 302 -1.73 4.41 9.42
C ALA A 302 -1.42 5.91 9.44
N ALA A 303 -1.40 6.56 8.26
CA ALA A 303 -1.21 8.01 8.16
C ALA A 303 -2.34 8.78 8.87
N PHE A 304 -3.59 8.36 8.69
CA PHE A 304 -4.78 8.93 9.34
C PHE A 304 -4.69 8.87 10.87
N ARG A 305 -4.24 7.74 11.42
CA ARG A 305 -4.03 7.56 12.86
C ARG A 305 -2.93 8.48 13.40
N ARG A 306 -1.78 8.53 12.73
CA ARG A 306 -0.66 9.42 13.13
C ARG A 306 -1.04 10.90 13.10
N ALA A 307 -1.80 11.33 12.10
CA ALA A 307 -2.30 12.70 12.01
C ALA A 307 -3.20 13.11 13.19
N ARG A 308 -3.71 12.14 13.97
CA ARG A 308 -4.52 12.33 15.17
C ARG A 308 -3.76 12.05 16.46
N GLY A 309 -2.43 11.91 16.40
CA GLY A 309 -1.60 11.57 17.56
C GLY A 309 -1.81 10.15 18.07
N LEU A 310 -2.39 9.26 17.27
CA LEU A 310 -2.58 7.85 17.62
C LEU A 310 -1.42 7.01 17.09
N SER A 311 -1.04 5.96 17.83
CA SER A 311 -0.10 4.94 17.34
C SER A 311 -0.61 4.33 16.03
N GLY A 312 0.24 4.19 15.02
CA GLY A 312 -0.15 3.74 13.69
C GLY A 312 1.02 3.63 12.71
N VAL A 313 1.40 2.40 12.37
CA VAL A 313 2.45 2.09 11.40
C VAL A 313 1.89 1.13 10.36
N SER A 314 2.17 1.37 9.09
CA SER A 314 1.91 0.43 8.01
C SER A 314 3.24 0.04 7.40
N VAL A 315 3.49 -1.26 7.26
CA VAL A 315 4.72 -1.77 6.65
C VAL A 315 4.38 -2.40 5.31
N ALA A 316 4.90 -1.82 4.23
CA ALA A 316 4.74 -2.31 2.87
C ALA A 316 5.72 -3.46 2.61
N TRP A 317 5.38 -4.66 3.07
CA TRP A 317 6.27 -5.81 3.01
C TRP A 317 6.59 -6.24 1.57
N GLY A 318 7.85 -6.61 1.36
CA GLY A 318 8.29 -7.39 0.19
C GLY A 318 7.95 -8.87 0.33
N LEU A 319 8.53 -9.70 -0.53
CA LEU A 319 8.36 -11.16 -0.46
C LEU A 319 9.07 -11.73 0.76
N TRP A 320 8.38 -12.54 1.57
CA TRP A 320 9.00 -13.31 2.67
C TRP A 320 9.43 -14.69 2.18
N ALA A 321 10.59 -15.16 2.63
CA ALA A 321 11.21 -16.44 2.26
C ALA A 321 10.44 -17.64 2.80
N GLU A 322 9.84 -17.50 3.99
CA GLU A 322 8.92 -18.50 4.51
C GLU A 322 7.69 -18.59 3.62
N ARG A 323 7.47 -19.77 3.03
CA ARG A 323 6.30 -20.02 2.19
C ARG A 323 5.04 -19.90 3.04
N SER A 324 4.38 -18.75 2.94
CA SER A 324 3.02 -18.56 3.44
C SER A 324 2.03 -19.28 2.52
N GLY A 325 0.85 -19.65 3.05
CA GLY A 325 -0.26 -20.09 2.18
C GLY A 325 -0.66 -19.05 1.12
N MET A 326 -0.25 -17.80 1.31
CA MET A 326 -0.44 -16.66 0.40
C MET A 326 0.59 -16.63 -0.75
N THR A 327 1.84 -17.04 -0.49
CA THR A 327 2.89 -17.14 -1.52
C THR A 327 2.99 -18.55 -2.12
N GLY A 328 2.27 -19.53 -1.57
CA GLY A 328 2.21 -20.91 -2.07
C GLY A 328 1.53 -21.06 -3.43
N GLY A 329 0.78 -20.05 -3.89
CA GLY A 329 0.20 -19.99 -5.23
C GLY A 329 1.09 -19.34 -6.29
N LEU A 330 2.24 -18.76 -5.90
CA LEU A 330 3.21 -18.24 -6.86
C LEU A 330 3.97 -19.42 -7.47
N GLY A 331 3.83 -19.60 -8.79
CA GLY A 331 4.59 -20.61 -9.52
C GLY A 331 6.10 -20.29 -9.48
N GLU A 332 6.94 -21.28 -9.80
CA GLU A 332 8.39 -21.05 -9.96
C GLU A 332 8.69 -19.93 -10.97
N SER A 333 7.83 -19.73 -11.96
CA SER A 333 7.89 -18.64 -12.93
C SER A 333 7.72 -17.24 -12.31
N ASP A 334 6.82 -17.08 -11.32
CA ASP A 334 6.59 -15.82 -10.64
C ASP A 334 7.73 -15.48 -9.69
N LEU A 335 8.23 -16.47 -8.95
CA LEU A 335 9.40 -16.32 -8.09
C LEU A 335 10.66 -16.01 -8.91
N ALA A 336 10.84 -16.67 -10.06
CA ALA A 336 11.94 -16.39 -10.96
C ALA A 336 11.82 -14.99 -11.61
N ARG A 337 10.59 -14.53 -11.90
CA ARG A 337 10.33 -13.16 -12.38
C ARG A 337 10.69 -12.12 -11.31
N MET A 338 10.35 -12.37 -10.05
CA MET A 338 10.70 -11.49 -8.93
C MET A 338 12.21 -11.47 -8.64
N GLY A 339 12.86 -12.63 -8.68
CA GLY A 339 14.32 -12.72 -8.57
C GLY A 339 15.05 -11.96 -9.68
N ARG A 340 14.51 -11.97 -10.91
CA ARG A 340 15.01 -11.16 -12.04
C ARG A 340 14.76 -9.65 -11.88
N MET A 341 13.82 -9.23 -11.03
CA MET A 341 13.57 -7.82 -10.67
C MET A 341 14.41 -7.34 -9.48
N GLY A 342 15.38 -8.15 -9.00
CA GLY A 342 16.24 -7.81 -7.86
C GLY A 342 15.53 -7.87 -6.50
N VAL A 343 14.29 -8.33 -6.45
CA VAL A 343 13.53 -8.51 -5.22
C VAL A 343 13.77 -9.93 -4.72
N GLY A 344 14.77 -10.07 -3.85
CA GLY A 344 15.04 -11.31 -3.13
C GLY A 344 14.01 -11.56 -2.02
N PRO A 345 13.70 -12.83 -1.70
CA PRO A 345 12.88 -13.15 -0.55
C PRO A 345 13.60 -12.76 0.74
N MET A 346 12.90 -12.06 1.62
CA MET A 346 13.36 -11.64 2.94
C MET A 346 13.19 -12.77 3.95
N THR A 347 14.24 -13.08 4.71
CA THR A 347 14.13 -14.05 5.81
C THR A 347 13.25 -13.50 6.92
N SER A 348 12.67 -14.38 7.74
CA SER A 348 11.82 -13.96 8.85
C SER A 348 12.59 -13.14 9.90
N ALA A 349 13.89 -13.40 10.06
CA ALA A 349 14.75 -12.59 10.93
C ALA A 349 14.90 -11.15 10.43
N GLU A 350 15.17 -10.95 9.13
CA GLU A 350 15.26 -9.62 8.52
C GLU A 350 13.91 -8.88 8.58
N GLY A 351 12.81 -9.59 8.34
CA GLY A 351 11.46 -9.01 8.44
C GLY A 351 11.11 -8.57 9.86
N LEU A 352 11.53 -9.32 10.88
CA LEU A 352 11.30 -8.96 12.28
C LEU A 352 12.21 -7.81 12.75
N ASP A 353 13.44 -7.71 12.27
CA ASP A 353 14.31 -6.54 12.53
C ASP A 353 13.68 -5.25 11.95
N LEU A 354 13.18 -5.32 10.71
CA LEU A 354 12.46 -4.21 10.09
C LEU A 354 11.15 -3.89 10.82
N PHE A 355 10.45 -4.90 11.33
CA PHE A 355 9.26 -4.70 12.16
C PHE A 355 9.60 -3.91 13.41
N ASP A 356 10.68 -4.25 14.12
CA ASP A 356 11.06 -3.54 15.33
C ASP A 356 11.40 -2.07 15.06
N ARG A 357 12.21 -1.82 14.03
CA ARG A 357 12.55 -0.46 13.59
C ARG A 357 11.33 0.35 13.17
N ALA A 358 10.36 -0.28 12.52
CA ALA A 358 9.13 0.40 12.11
C ALA A 358 8.21 0.75 13.30
N VAL A 359 8.24 -0.04 14.37
CA VAL A 359 7.42 0.22 15.57
C VAL A 359 8.07 1.27 16.48
N GLU A 360 9.37 1.50 16.36
CA GLU A 360 10.12 2.51 17.12
C GLU A 360 10.08 3.92 16.51
N SER A 361 9.57 4.07 15.27
CA SER A 361 9.44 5.35 14.56
C SER A 361 8.16 6.11 14.88
#